data_AF-A0A1H7G318-F1
#
_entry.id   AF-A0A1H7G318-F1
#
_cell.length_a   1.000
_cell.length_b   1.000
_cell.length_c   1.000
_cell.angle_alpha   90.00
_cell.angle_beta   90.00
_cell.angle_gamma   90.00
#
_symmetry.space_group_name_H-M   'P 1'
#
loop_
_entity.id
_entity.type
_entity.pdbx_description
1 polymer ?
#
loop_
_entity_poly.entity_id
_entity_poly.type
_entity_poly.pdbx_seq_one_letter_code
_entity_poly.pdbx_strand_id
1 'polypeptide(L)'
;MSLPPAEGASRSRTRRAAWLGLLVPLVLGGLWWGGVLGGDEAAGPLGASDALGAGTPPGVRGGPRNGGAPARGAAPVRAAAEKPALSPEEAEREAQRELWAQRLEQARLTLDTYRKGTRYPPESSPIREHADQEQLPAPERSQPLSQESPEVRLRMKQDKVFLAGEEAVHFSVGCENANTREPLPCEVTGGKAFEAEHLAGAAGAAAPVPLVFSDEGLQGDTVARDGLFTARLQPSKQGFAMFSGTLRVSFQVRSGGAEGGAFFDVLYTSMPPAVLTGKVREAVEQGSLRLYLGIQVRKPGRYVLTGRVDDEAGVPFGHVSFNEELKEGAHEVKFTLFGKLLLDEAPSFPLRLRDVDGFLLKEEGDPDRELMTALRGYVHATREYPSTDFSPDEWQSEERTRHLDEFTRDVNEAQDQLDAIAGKGTP
;
A
#
# COMPACT_ATOMS: atom_id res chain seq x y z
N MET A 1 69.64 -22.50 31.15
CA MET A 1 70.37 -23.26 30.12
C MET A 1 69.71 -22.93 28.79
N SER A 2 70.07 -21.80 28.19
CA SER A 2 71.11 -21.68 27.15
C SER A 2 70.61 -22.14 25.79
N LEU A 3 70.18 -21.20 24.95
CA LEU A 3 70.80 -20.86 23.66
C LEU A 3 70.24 -19.50 23.14
N PRO A 4 71.02 -18.72 22.36
CA PRO A 4 70.77 -17.30 22.05
C PRO A 4 70.45 -17.08 20.53
N PRO A 5 70.74 -15.93 19.87
CA PRO A 5 69.72 -15.09 19.22
C PRO A 5 69.88 -14.96 17.68
N ALA A 6 68.97 -14.25 17.01
CA ALA A 6 69.26 -13.60 15.73
C ALA A 6 68.35 -12.38 15.49
N GLU A 7 68.97 -11.20 15.49
CA GLU A 7 68.48 -9.96 14.87
C GLU A 7 68.52 -10.07 13.34
N GLY A 8 67.73 -9.25 12.64
CA GLY A 8 67.87 -9.06 11.21
C GLY A 8 66.80 -8.19 10.58
N ALA A 9 66.87 -6.88 10.81
CA ALA A 9 66.08 -5.88 10.09
C ALA A 9 66.52 -5.77 8.62
N SER A 10 65.56 -5.58 7.70
CA SER A 10 65.82 -4.97 6.39
C SER A 10 64.61 -4.17 5.92
N ARG A 11 64.81 -2.85 5.84
CA ARG A 11 63.99 -1.88 5.10
C ARG A 11 64.27 -2.05 3.61
N SER A 12 63.28 -1.90 2.72
CA SER A 12 63.32 -0.81 1.72
C SER A 12 62.04 -0.65 0.87
N ARG A 13 61.61 0.62 0.80
CA ARG A 13 61.21 1.41 -0.39
C ARG A 13 59.97 1.02 -1.22
N THR A 14 58.90 1.76 -0.95
CA THR A 14 58.21 2.71 -1.86
C THR A 14 58.45 2.59 -3.38
N ARG A 15 57.37 2.41 -4.14
CA ARG A 15 57.07 3.23 -5.34
C ARG A 15 55.58 3.55 -5.44
N ARG A 16 55.33 4.85 -5.61
CA ARG A 16 54.06 5.51 -5.95
C ARG A 16 53.79 5.36 -7.45
N ALA A 17 52.52 5.20 -7.81
CA ALA A 17 51.88 5.70 -9.05
C ALA A 17 50.36 5.59 -8.76
N ALA A 18 49.59 6.63 -8.44
CA ALA A 18 49.32 7.89 -9.13
C ALA A 18 48.79 7.67 -10.56
N TRP A 19 47.49 7.40 -10.68
CA TRP A 19 46.67 7.81 -11.82
C TRP A 19 45.36 8.40 -11.29
N LEU A 20 45.14 9.65 -11.70
CA LEU A 20 44.01 10.53 -11.42
C LEU A 20 43.35 10.84 -12.78
N GLY A 21 42.03 11.01 -12.77
CA GLY A 21 41.22 11.51 -13.89
C GLY A 21 40.37 10.39 -14.53
N LEU A 22 39.05 10.48 -14.65
CA LEU A 22 38.21 11.67 -14.81
C LEU A 22 36.78 11.38 -14.31
N LEU A 23 36.21 12.35 -13.60
CA LEU A 23 34.79 12.42 -13.24
C LEU A 23 33.99 13.01 -14.41
N VAL A 24 32.89 12.35 -14.78
CA VAL A 24 31.79 12.92 -15.56
C VAL A 24 30.51 12.62 -14.78
N PRO A 25 29.73 13.63 -14.34
CA PRO A 25 28.41 13.41 -13.76
C PRO A 25 27.39 13.31 -14.89
N LEU A 26 26.81 12.13 -15.09
CA LEU A 26 25.67 11.96 -15.98
C LEU A 26 24.39 12.02 -15.15
N VAL A 27 23.76 13.18 -15.22
CA VAL A 27 22.40 13.46 -14.78
C VAL A 27 21.45 12.69 -15.70
N LEU A 28 20.73 11.72 -15.16
CA LEU A 28 19.51 11.18 -15.77
C LEU A 28 18.46 11.00 -14.69
N GLY A 29 17.51 11.94 -14.67
CA GLY A 29 16.20 11.74 -14.07
C GLY A 29 15.32 10.87 -14.98
N GLY A 30 14.37 10.20 -14.36
CA GLY A 30 13.30 9.44 -15.01
C GLY A 30 12.65 8.54 -13.97
N LEU A 31 11.57 8.99 -13.31
CA LEU A 31 10.19 8.66 -13.69
C LEU A 31 9.96 7.15 -13.81
N TRP A 32 9.47 6.53 -12.74
CA TRP A 32 8.71 5.29 -12.83
C TRP A 32 7.53 5.33 -11.87
N TRP A 33 6.40 5.83 -12.37
CA TRP A 33 5.08 5.51 -11.87
C TRP A 33 4.52 4.35 -12.70
N GLY A 34 3.80 3.47 -12.02
CA GLY A 34 3.24 2.24 -12.57
C GLY A 34 2.25 2.46 -13.71
N GLY A 35 2.32 1.55 -14.68
CA GLY A 35 1.35 1.38 -15.74
C GLY A 35 1.10 -0.10 -15.97
N VAL A 36 -0.06 -0.55 -15.53
CA VAL A 36 -0.70 -1.80 -15.91
C VAL A 36 -0.82 -1.89 -17.43
N LEU A 37 -0.25 -2.94 -18.02
CA LEU A 37 -0.66 -3.51 -19.30
C LEU A 37 -0.67 -5.03 -19.05
N GLY A 38 -1.81 -5.70 -19.01
CA GLY A 38 -2.83 -5.68 -20.05
C GLY A 38 -2.52 -6.84 -20.99
N GLY A 39 -2.71 -8.07 -20.49
CA GLY A 39 -2.54 -9.29 -21.26
C GLY A 39 -3.69 -9.46 -22.24
N ASP A 40 -3.33 -9.73 -23.49
CA ASP A 40 -4.19 -10.15 -24.59
C ASP A 40 -5.12 -11.29 -24.18
N GLU A 41 -6.43 -11.07 -24.26
CA GLU A 41 -7.36 -12.18 -24.43
C GLU A 41 -8.43 -11.89 -25.49
N ALA A 42 -8.60 -12.91 -26.32
CA ALA A 42 -9.27 -12.94 -27.61
C ALA A 42 -10.73 -12.48 -27.61
N ALA A 43 -11.07 -11.78 -28.70
CA ALA A 43 -12.43 -11.59 -29.15
C ALA A 43 -13.10 -12.92 -29.56
N GLY A 44 -14.35 -13.09 -29.12
CA GLY A 44 -15.28 -14.11 -29.61
C GLY A 44 -16.73 -13.61 -29.44
N PRO A 45 -17.57 -13.57 -30.49
CA PRO A 45 -18.86 -12.89 -30.48
C PRO A 45 -20.03 -13.82 -30.20
N LEU A 46 -20.98 -13.39 -29.36
CA LEU A 46 -22.35 -13.91 -29.25
C LEU A 46 -23.20 -12.69 -28.87
N GLY A 47 -24.31 -12.32 -29.50
CA GLY A 47 -25.29 -13.06 -30.27
C GLY A 47 -26.64 -12.48 -29.83
N ALA A 48 -27.28 -11.70 -30.69
CA ALA A 48 -28.60 -11.12 -30.45
C ALA A 48 -29.68 -12.21 -30.42
N SER A 49 -30.68 -12.06 -29.54
CA SER A 49 -32.02 -12.65 -29.68
C SER A 49 -33.03 -11.96 -28.74
N ASP A 50 -34.18 -11.64 -29.33
CA ASP A 50 -35.38 -10.97 -28.80
C ASP A 50 -36.10 -11.66 -27.63
N ALA A 51 -36.90 -10.90 -26.88
CA ALA A 51 -38.26 -11.32 -26.48
C ALA A 51 -39.16 -10.16 -26.03
N LEU A 52 -40.32 -10.08 -26.70
CA LEU A 52 -41.49 -9.21 -26.49
C LEU A 52 -42.31 -9.63 -25.24
N GLY A 53 -43.14 -8.73 -24.70
CA GLY A 53 -44.26 -9.15 -23.83
C GLY A 53 -45.02 -8.04 -23.11
N ALA A 54 -46.22 -7.75 -23.59
CA ALA A 54 -47.15 -6.69 -23.18
C ALA A 54 -47.91 -6.92 -21.85
N GLY A 55 -48.53 -5.85 -21.31
CA GLY A 55 -49.59 -5.95 -20.31
C GLY A 55 -50.25 -4.61 -19.92
N THR A 56 -51.42 -4.32 -20.48
CA THR A 56 -52.45 -3.39 -19.95
C THR A 56 -53.76 -4.17 -19.82
N PRO A 57 -54.67 -3.88 -18.85
CA PRO A 57 -56.02 -3.34 -19.18
C PRO A 57 -56.69 -2.55 -17.98
N PRO A 58 -58.02 -2.28 -17.92
CA PRO A 58 -58.81 -1.31 -18.72
C PRO A 58 -59.90 -0.50 -17.94
N GLY A 59 -60.55 0.49 -18.61
CA GLY A 59 -62.02 0.61 -18.66
C GLY A 59 -62.75 1.79 -17.97
N VAL A 60 -63.60 2.52 -18.72
CA VAL A 60 -65.09 2.67 -18.54
C VAL A 60 -65.71 3.56 -19.64
N ARG A 61 -66.96 3.22 -20.03
CA ARG A 61 -67.78 3.62 -21.19
C ARG A 61 -68.74 4.81 -20.94
N GLY A 62 -69.22 5.45 -22.02
CA GLY A 62 -70.59 6.03 -22.15
C GLY A 62 -70.77 7.15 -23.21
N GLY A 63 -71.64 6.97 -24.23
CA GLY A 63 -72.02 7.98 -25.28
C GLY A 63 -73.44 8.57 -25.08
N PRO A 64 -74.22 9.05 -26.10
CA PRO A 64 -73.92 9.56 -27.47
C PRO A 64 -74.74 10.82 -27.94
N ARG A 65 -74.48 11.29 -29.19
CA ARG A 65 -75.27 12.13 -30.16
C ARG A 65 -75.53 13.64 -29.80
N ASN A 66 -75.48 14.64 -30.69
CA ASN A 66 -75.77 14.74 -32.14
C ASN A 66 -75.29 16.12 -32.72
N GLY A 67 -75.00 16.21 -34.03
CA GLY A 67 -75.28 17.40 -34.86
C GLY A 67 -74.14 18.23 -35.49
N GLY A 68 -74.02 18.16 -36.83
CA GLY A 68 -73.84 19.32 -37.73
C GLY A 68 -72.46 19.97 -37.91
N ALA A 69 -71.88 19.83 -39.11
CA ALA A 69 -70.64 20.47 -39.60
C ALA A 69 -70.81 21.99 -39.90
N PRO A 70 -69.74 22.80 -40.11
CA PRO A 70 -68.89 22.69 -41.31
C PRO A 70 -67.36 22.92 -41.13
N ALA A 71 -66.65 22.67 -42.23
CA ALA A 71 -65.21 22.66 -42.48
C ALA A 71 -64.33 23.78 -41.89
N ARG A 72 -63.07 23.44 -41.53
CA ARG A 72 -61.80 24.04 -42.02
C ARG A 72 -60.58 23.57 -41.22
N GLY A 73 -59.46 23.37 -41.92
CA GLY A 73 -58.12 23.66 -41.40
C GLY A 73 -57.32 22.47 -40.88
N ALA A 74 -56.46 21.93 -41.74
CA ALA A 74 -55.32 21.13 -41.33
C ALA A 74 -54.43 21.95 -40.39
N ALA A 75 -54.18 21.42 -39.18
CA ALA A 75 -53.19 21.98 -38.26
C ALA A 75 -51.78 21.56 -38.72
N PRO A 76 -50.81 22.49 -38.78
CA PRO A 76 -49.45 22.18 -39.20
C PRO A 76 -48.69 21.40 -38.12
N VAL A 77 -47.98 20.38 -38.57
CA VAL A 77 -46.90 19.70 -37.85
C VAL A 77 -45.87 20.76 -37.43
N ARG A 78 -45.64 20.91 -36.12
CA ARG A 78 -44.51 21.69 -35.62
C ARG A 78 -43.23 20.95 -36.01
N ALA A 79 -42.56 21.48 -37.03
CA ALA A 79 -41.20 21.10 -37.37
C ALA A 79 -40.30 21.31 -36.15
N ALA A 80 -39.56 20.27 -35.78
CA ALA A 80 -38.40 20.41 -34.92
C ALA A 80 -37.46 21.41 -35.62
N ALA A 81 -37.13 22.50 -34.94
CA ALA A 81 -36.16 23.46 -35.44
C ALA A 81 -34.79 22.77 -35.51
N GLU A 82 -34.39 22.36 -36.71
CA GLU A 82 -33.01 22.01 -37.02
C GLU A 82 -32.14 23.24 -36.71
N LYS A 83 -31.12 23.07 -35.87
CA LYS A 83 -30.09 24.10 -35.68
C LYS A 83 -29.53 24.45 -37.06
N PRO A 84 -29.36 25.74 -37.42
CA PRO A 84 -28.75 26.10 -38.68
C PRO A 84 -27.35 25.46 -38.76
N ALA A 85 -27.05 24.82 -39.88
CA ALA A 85 -25.74 24.23 -40.11
C ALA A 85 -24.68 25.35 -40.10
N LEU A 86 -23.72 25.24 -39.17
CA LEU A 86 -22.58 26.15 -39.08
C LEU A 86 -21.80 26.12 -40.40
N SER A 87 -21.21 27.26 -40.79
CA SER A 87 -20.24 27.25 -41.89
C SER A 87 -19.03 26.38 -41.51
N PRO A 88 -18.30 25.79 -42.47
CA PRO A 88 -17.12 24.98 -42.19
C PRO A 88 -16.10 25.70 -41.27
N GLU A 89 -15.91 27.00 -41.47
CA GLU A 89 -14.99 27.82 -40.65
C GLU A 89 -15.50 28.02 -39.21
N GLU A 90 -16.81 28.11 -39.00
CA GLU A 90 -17.41 28.20 -37.66
C GLU A 90 -17.35 26.85 -36.94
N ALA A 91 -17.59 25.75 -37.67
CA ALA A 91 -17.50 24.39 -37.12
C ALA A 91 -16.05 24.06 -36.71
N GLU A 92 -15.06 24.44 -37.51
CA GLU A 92 -13.64 24.27 -37.16
C GLU A 92 -13.25 25.11 -35.93
N ARG A 93 -13.75 26.35 -35.84
CA ARG A 93 -13.50 27.23 -34.69
C ARG A 93 -14.13 26.68 -33.42
N GLU A 94 -15.36 26.16 -33.50
CA GLU A 94 -16.05 25.53 -32.37
C GLU A 94 -15.31 24.27 -31.92
N ALA A 95 -14.90 23.40 -32.85
CA ALA A 95 -14.11 22.22 -32.54
C ALA A 95 -12.76 22.56 -31.89
N GLN A 96 -12.06 23.60 -32.37
CA GLN A 96 -10.84 24.09 -31.75
C GLN A 96 -11.09 24.64 -30.35
N ARG A 97 -12.18 25.40 -30.16
CA ARG A 97 -12.57 25.92 -28.84
C ARG A 97 -12.83 24.79 -27.86
N GLU A 98 -13.58 23.76 -28.28
CA GLU A 98 -13.89 22.60 -27.45
C GLU A 98 -12.61 21.83 -27.06
N LEU A 99 -11.70 21.61 -28.01
CA LEU A 99 -10.42 20.97 -27.74
C LEU A 99 -9.60 21.74 -26.70
N TRP A 100 -9.46 23.06 -26.85
CA TRP A 100 -8.71 23.88 -25.91
C TRP A 100 -9.40 24.02 -24.55
N ALA A 101 -10.74 24.01 -24.52
CA ALA A 101 -11.50 23.95 -23.28
C ALA A 101 -11.22 22.64 -22.51
N GLN A 102 -11.20 21.49 -23.20
CA GLN A 102 -10.85 20.20 -22.59
C GLN A 102 -9.41 20.18 -22.07
N ARG A 103 -8.46 20.73 -22.85
CA ARG A 103 -7.05 20.86 -22.42
C ARG A 103 -6.91 21.72 -21.18
N LEU A 104 -7.60 22.85 -21.13
CA LEU A 104 -7.61 23.74 -19.98
C LEU A 104 -8.19 23.06 -18.74
N GLU A 105 -9.28 22.31 -18.89
CA GLU A 105 -9.86 21.52 -17.80
C GLU A 105 -8.86 20.48 -17.27
N GLN A 106 -8.22 19.73 -18.16
CA GLN A 106 -7.20 18.76 -17.78
C GLN A 106 -5.99 19.41 -17.09
N ALA A 107 -5.48 20.52 -17.64
CA ALA A 107 -4.36 21.25 -17.04
C ALA A 107 -4.68 21.77 -15.62
N ARG A 108 -5.90 22.30 -15.43
CA ARG A 108 -6.39 22.72 -14.11
C ARG A 108 -6.51 21.55 -13.14
N LEU A 109 -7.03 20.42 -13.60
CA LEU A 109 -7.13 19.20 -12.78
C LEU A 109 -5.75 18.70 -12.34
N THR A 110 -4.77 18.67 -13.27
CA THR A 110 -3.39 18.28 -12.97
C THR A 110 -2.77 19.20 -11.93
N LEU A 111 -2.86 20.52 -12.11
CA LEU A 111 -2.34 21.51 -11.17
C LEU A 111 -2.97 21.38 -9.78
N ASP A 112 -4.29 21.27 -9.71
CA ASP A 112 -5.02 21.16 -8.43
C ASP A 112 -4.70 19.83 -7.71
N THR A 113 -4.65 18.73 -8.46
CA THR A 113 -4.28 17.41 -7.92
C THR A 113 -2.85 17.43 -7.38
N TYR A 114 -1.90 17.98 -8.14
CA TYR A 114 -0.51 18.09 -7.70
C TYR A 114 -0.37 18.98 -6.46
N ARG A 115 -1.02 20.14 -6.44
CA ARG A 115 -1.00 21.05 -5.29
C ARG A 115 -1.54 20.38 -4.03
N LYS A 116 -2.67 19.66 -4.14
CA LYS A 116 -3.27 18.93 -3.02
C LYS A 116 -2.38 17.79 -2.55
N GLY A 117 -1.86 16.97 -3.46
CA GLY A 117 -1.03 15.81 -3.14
C GLY A 117 0.38 16.15 -2.62
N THR A 118 0.85 17.39 -2.83
CA THR A 118 2.17 17.87 -2.34
C THR A 118 2.05 18.90 -1.24
N ARG A 119 0.90 18.97 -0.55
CA ARG A 119 0.67 19.87 0.57
C ARG A 119 1.59 19.56 1.77
N TYR A 120 1.85 18.27 1.98
CA TYR A 120 2.68 17.73 3.06
C TYR A 120 3.94 17.06 2.48
N PRO A 121 5.03 16.93 3.26
CA PRO A 121 6.18 16.16 2.81
C PRO A 121 5.83 14.66 2.70
N PRO A 122 6.51 13.89 1.82
CA PRO A 122 6.23 12.46 1.63
C PRO A 122 6.45 11.61 2.90
N GLU A 123 7.25 12.11 3.85
CA GLU A 123 7.49 11.46 5.13
C GLU A 123 6.38 11.68 6.17
N SER A 124 5.38 12.53 5.88
CA SER A 124 4.28 12.89 6.79
C SER A 124 2.98 13.08 6.02
N SER A 125 2.13 12.07 5.97
CA SER A 125 0.86 12.12 5.25
C SER A 125 -0.33 11.81 6.17
N PRO A 126 -1.54 12.27 5.81
CA PRO A 126 -2.77 11.81 6.43
C PRO A 126 -2.91 10.29 6.27
N ILE A 127 -3.33 9.58 7.31
CA ILE A 127 -3.53 8.12 7.25
C ILE A 127 -4.59 7.73 6.21
N ARG A 128 -5.55 8.61 5.90
CA ARG A 128 -6.59 8.38 4.88
C ARG A 128 -6.03 8.22 3.46
N GLU A 129 -4.81 8.69 3.20
CA GLU A 129 -4.10 8.44 1.94
C GLU A 129 -3.43 7.05 1.91
N HIS A 130 -3.40 6.37 3.06
CA HIS A 130 -2.85 5.04 3.30
C HIS A 130 -3.86 4.16 4.07
N ALA A 131 -5.11 4.09 3.58
CA ALA A 131 -6.19 3.38 4.27
C ALA A 131 -5.90 1.88 4.48
N ASP A 132 -5.13 1.27 3.58
CA ASP A 132 -4.64 -0.10 3.70
C ASP A 132 -3.63 -0.28 4.85
N GLN A 133 -3.00 0.81 5.30
CA GLN A 133 -2.00 0.83 6.36
C GLN A 133 -2.56 1.32 7.69
N GLU A 134 -3.85 1.62 7.82
CA GLU A 134 -4.46 2.08 9.07
C GLU A 134 -4.35 1.00 10.19
N GLN A 135 -4.50 -0.25 9.80
CA GLN A 135 -4.39 -1.44 10.65
C GLN A 135 -3.18 -2.28 10.23
N LEU A 136 -2.73 -3.15 11.13
CA LEU A 136 -1.73 -4.14 10.74
C LEU A 136 -2.33 -5.12 9.73
N PRO A 137 -1.59 -5.46 8.67
CA PRO A 137 -2.05 -6.50 7.75
C PRO A 137 -2.12 -7.82 8.51
N ALA A 138 -3.33 -8.33 8.69
CA ALA A 138 -3.62 -9.66 9.22
C ALA A 138 -4.26 -10.49 8.10
N PRO A 139 -3.46 -10.97 7.12
CA PRO A 139 -4.00 -11.53 5.90
C PRO A 139 -4.88 -12.75 6.20
N GLU A 140 -6.07 -12.69 5.64
CA GLU A 140 -7.07 -13.75 5.70
C GLU A 140 -7.33 -14.21 4.27
N ARG A 141 -7.31 -15.53 4.08
CA ARG A 141 -7.51 -16.17 2.79
C ARG A 141 -8.53 -17.29 2.97
N SER A 142 -9.36 -17.49 1.95
CA SER A 142 -10.22 -18.66 1.92
C SER A 142 -10.16 -19.34 0.56
N GLN A 143 -10.14 -20.66 0.58
CA GLN A 143 -10.05 -21.49 -0.62
C GLN A 143 -10.91 -22.75 -0.45
N PRO A 144 -11.31 -23.44 -1.54
CA PRO A 144 -11.89 -24.77 -1.43
C PRO A 144 -10.96 -25.71 -0.64
N LEU A 145 -11.51 -26.60 0.19
CA LEU A 145 -10.73 -27.59 0.93
C LEU A 145 -9.99 -28.53 -0.02
N SER A 146 -10.69 -28.98 -1.07
CA SER A 146 -10.12 -29.76 -2.17
C SER A 146 -10.92 -29.48 -3.46
N GLN A 147 -10.39 -29.93 -4.62
CA GLN A 147 -11.15 -29.87 -5.88
C GLN A 147 -12.39 -30.78 -5.88
N GLU A 148 -12.35 -31.85 -5.08
CA GLU A 148 -13.41 -32.86 -4.97
C GLU A 148 -14.53 -32.44 -3.99
N SER A 149 -14.23 -31.51 -3.09
CA SER A 149 -15.16 -30.99 -2.08
C SER A 149 -15.20 -29.46 -2.08
N PRO A 150 -15.65 -28.83 -3.19
CA PRO A 150 -15.70 -27.36 -3.30
C PRO A 150 -16.74 -26.70 -2.38
N GLU A 151 -17.68 -27.49 -1.84
CA GLU A 151 -18.71 -27.06 -0.88
C GLU A 151 -18.15 -26.74 0.51
N VAL A 152 -16.95 -27.22 0.83
CA VAL A 152 -16.23 -26.88 2.07
C VAL A 152 -15.14 -25.87 1.73
N ARG A 153 -15.20 -24.68 2.35
CA ARG A 153 -14.13 -23.69 2.28
C ARG A 153 -13.26 -23.76 3.51
N LEU A 154 -11.96 -23.75 3.27
CA LEU A 154 -10.94 -23.57 4.27
C LEU A 154 -10.68 -22.08 4.46
N ARG A 155 -10.91 -21.57 5.67
CA ARG A 155 -10.58 -20.21 6.10
C ARG A 155 -9.24 -20.24 6.82
N MET A 156 -8.34 -19.36 6.40
CA MET A 156 -6.96 -19.32 6.88
C MET A 156 -6.60 -17.88 7.24
N LYS A 157 -5.98 -17.70 8.40
CA LYS A 157 -5.49 -16.40 8.86
C LYS A 157 -4.10 -16.54 9.44
N GLN A 158 -3.27 -15.53 9.24
CA GLN A 158 -2.00 -15.37 9.95
C GLN A 158 -1.90 -13.93 10.46
N ASP A 159 -1.36 -13.75 11.66
CA ASP A 159 -1.19 -12.41 12.25
C ASP A 159 0.01 -11.65 11.67
N LYS A 160 0.98 -12.37 11.08
CA LYS A 160 2.18 -11.81 10.46
C LYS A 160 2.60 -12.63 9.23
N VAL A 161 3.16 -11.94 8.24
CA VAL A 161 3.87 -12.53 7.09
C VAL A 161 5.38 -12.42 7.25
N PHE A 162 5.82 -11.39 7.96
CA PHE A 162 7.21 -11.02 8.14
C PHE A 162 7.62 -11.25 9.59
N LEU A 163 8.73 -11.95 9.80
CA LEU A 163 9.29 -12.21 11.12
C LEU A 163 10.77 -11.86 11.16
N ALA A 164 11.20 -11.22 12.24
CA ALA A 164 12.58 -10.87 12.47
C ALA A 164 13.05 -11.32 13.87
N GLY A 165 14.17 -12.03 13.93
CA GLY A 165 14.82 -12.46 15.17
C GLY A 165 13.96 -13.39 16.02
N GLU A 166 13.50 -12.89 17.16
CA GLU A 166 12.74 -13.67 18.16
C GLU A 166 11.22 -13.60 17.99
N GLU A 167 10.73 -12.95 16.94
CA GLU A 167 9.28 -12.87 16.72
C GLU A 167 8.63 -14.24 16.50
N ALA A 168 7.35 -14.31 16.87
CA ALA A 168 6.47 -15.42 16.59
C ALA A 168 5.30 -14.95 15.72
N VAL A 169 4.74 -15.90 14.98
CA VAL A 169 3.51 -15.78 14.19
C VAL A 169 2.48 -16.77 14.73
N HIS A 170 1.21 -16.38 14.71
CA HIS A 170 0.08 -17.25 14.98
C HIS A 170 -0.72 -17.47 13.69
N PHE A 171 -1.14 -18.71 13.52
CA PHE A 171 -1.98 -19.16 12.42
C PHE A 171 -3.35 -19.56 12.96
N SER A 172 -4.39 -19.32 12.18
CA SER A 172 -5.74 -19.80 12.47
C SER A 172 -6.31 -20.49 11.24
N VAL A 173 -6.96 -21.63 11.46
CA VAL A 173 -7.56 -22.47 10.43
C VAL A 173 -8.96 -22.87 10.86
N GLY A 174 -9.94 -22.70 9.98
CA GLY A 174 -11.30 -23.17 10.20
C GLY A 174 -11.97 -23.59 8.90
N CYS A 175 -13.08 -24.30 8.97
CA CYS A 175 -13.89 -24.65 7.81
C CYS A 175 -15.24 -23.94 7.86
N GLU A 176 -15.73 -23.55 6.69
CA GLU A 176 -17.04 -22.95 6.50
C GLU A 176 -17.74 -23.55 5.27
N ASN A 177 -19.07 -23.51 5.27
CA ASN A 177 -19.83 -23.88 4.08
C ASN A 177 -19.63 -22.84 2.98
N ALA A 178 -19.29 -23.27 1.76
CA ALA A 178 -18.99 -22.37 0.65
C ALA A 178 -20.15 -21.43 0.28
N ASN A 179 -21.39 -21.85 0.51
CA ASN A 179 -22.59 -21.09 0.14
C ASN A 179 -23.13 -20.27 1.31
N THR A 180 -23.24 -20.86 2.51
CA THR A 180 -23.86 -20.20 3.67
C THR A 180 -22.87 -19.42 4.53
N ARG A 181 -21.55 -19.68 4.38
CA ARG A 181 -20.47 -19.20 5.25
C ARG A 181 -20.63 -19.59 6.72
N GLU A 182 -21.50 -20.55 7.00
CA GLU A 182 -21.67 -21.07 8.35
C GLU A 182 -20.47 -21.96 8.72
N PRO A 183 -19.97 -21.89 9.97
CA PRO A 183 -18.88 -22.75 10.42
C PRO A 183 -19.21 -24.23 10.26
N LEU A 184 -18.24 -25.02 9.79
CA LEU A 184 -18.31 -26.47 9.67
C LEU A 184 -17.32 -27.13 10.65
N PRO A 185 -17.68 -28.29 11.24
CA PRO A 185 -16.75 -29.07 12.04
C PRO A 185 -15.55 -29.49 11.20
N CYS A 186 -14.36 -29.09 11.62
CA CYS A 186 -13.11 -29.50 11.00
C CYS A 186 -12.10 -29.96 12.04
N GLU A 187 -11.07 -30.66 11.57
CA GLU A 187 -9.96 -31.14 12.37
C GLU A 187 -8.66 -30.97 11.57
N VAL A 188 -7.64 -30.39 12.20
CA VAL A 188 -6.29 -30.36 11.62
C VAL A 188 -5.56 -31.64 12.01
N THR A 189 -5.33 -32.52 11.02
CA THR A 189 -4.76 -33.86 11.27
C THR A 189 -3.23 -33.85 11.36
N GLY A 190 -2.57 -32.80 10.86
CA GLY A 190 -1.14 -32.62 10.99
C GLY A 190 -0.65 -31.28 10.44
N GLY A 191 0.44 -30.77 11.02
CA GLY A 191 1.10 -29.54 10.61
C GLY A 191 2.61 -29.64 10.72
N LYS A 192 3.34 -28.98 9.82
CA LYS A 192 4.82 -28.89 9.86
C LYS A 192 5.32 -27.60 9.24
N ALA A 193 6.41 -27.06 9.80
CA ALA A 193 7.17 -25.94 9.28
C ALA A 193 8.48 -26.43 8.64
N PHE A 194 8.88 -25.89 7.49
CA PHE A 194 10.11 -26.23 6.80
C PHE A 194 10.51 -25.09 5.84
N GLU A 195 11.73 -25.14 5.32
CA GLU A 195 12.19 -24.22 4.26
C GLU A 195 11.37 -24.40 2.97
N ALA A 196 10.94 -23.31 2.34
CA ALA A 196 10.15 -23.40 1.12
C ALA A 196 10.98 -23.93 -0.07
N GLU A 197 10.40 -24.85 -0.84
CA GLU A 197 11.10 -25.64 -1.87
C GLU A 197 11.74 -24.82 -3.00
N HIS A 198 11.25 -23.60 -3.28
CA HIS A 198 11.80 -22.73 -4.32
C HIS A 198 13.18 -22.13 -3.97
N LEU A 199 13.68 -22.34 -2.74
CA LEU A 199 15.01 -21.94 -2.28
C LEU A 199 15.94 -23.12 -2.00
N ALA A 200 15.50 -24.36 -2.26
CA ALA A 200 16.21 -25.61 -2.00
C ALA A 200 17.41 -25.83 -2.95
N GLY A 201 18.39 -24.92 -2.91
CA GLY A 201 19.66 -25.00 -3.62
C GLY A 201 20.87 -24.67 -2.74
N ALA A 202 20.66 -24.11 -1.54
CA ALA A 202 21.73 -23.89 -0.58
C ALA A 202 21.84 -25.10 0.37
N ALA A 203 23.07 -25.61 0.54
CA ALA A 203 23.35 -26.76 1.39
C ALA A 203 22.82 -26.56 2.82
N GLY A 204 22.01 -27.52 3.31
CA GLY A 204 21.65 -27.63 4.74
C GLY A 204 20.19 -27.30 5.10
N ALA A 205 19.21 -27.77 4.33
CA ALA A 205 17.79 -27.63 4.68
C ALA A 205 17.52 -28.14 6.11
N ALA A 206 16.98 -27.26 6.96
CA ALA A 206 16.59 -27.62 8.31
C ALA A 206 15.54 -28.73 8.27
N ALA A 207 15.64 -29.71 9.17
CA ALA A 207 14.65 -30.77 9.27
C ALA A 207 13.25 -30.16 9.52
N PRO A 208 12.18 -30.67 8.86
CA PRO A 208 10.83 -30.19 9.12
C PRO A 208 10.47 -30.28 10.60
N VAL A 209 9.88 -29.23 11.14
CA VAL A 209 9.47 -29.15 12.54
C VAL A 209 7.97 -29.33 12.65
N PRO A 210 7.47 -30.29 13.45
CA PRO A 210 6.03 -30.47 13.64
C PRO A 210 5.42 -29.23 14.31
N LEU A 211 4.25 -28.83 13.83
CA LEU A 211 3.42 -27.79 14.41
C LEU A 211 2.08 -28.37 14.83
N VAL A 212 1.70 -28.13 16.07
CA VAL A 212 0.42 -28.57 16.64
C VAL A 212 -0.60 -27.46 16.46
N PHE A 213 -1.71 -27.82 15.84
CA PHE A 213 -2.90 -26.99 15.71
C PHE A 213 -3.94 -27.47 16.74
N SER A 214 -4.45 -26.56 17.56
CA SER A 214 -5.40 -26.88 18.64
C SER A 214 -6.49 -25.84 18.77
N ASP A 215 -7.67 -26.27 19.21
CA ASP A 215 -8.86 -25.46 19.51
C ASP A 215 -9.18 -25.58 21.02
N GLU A 216 -8.17 -25.24 21.84
CA GLU A 216 -8.18 -25.38 23.30
C GLU A 216 -8.17 -24.04 24.05
N GLY A 217 -8.29 -22.90 23.35
CA GLY A 217 -8.13 -21.57 23.93
C GLY A 217 -6.68 -21.23 24.27
N LEU A 218 -5.71 -21.77 23.49
CA LEU A 218 -4.27 -21.58 23.68
C LEU A 218 -3.63 -21.09 22.38
N GLN A 219 -2.40 -20.55 22.45
CA GLN A 219 -1.58 -20.21 21.27
C GLN A 219 -2.26 -19.29 20.22
N GLY A 220 -3.04 -18.31 20.69
CA GLY A 220 -3.72 -17.34 19.82
C GLY A 220 -5.20 -17.63 19.59
N ASP A 221 -5.69 -18.79 20.06
CA ASP A 221 -7.12 -19.07 20.18
C ASP A 221 -7.69 -18.38 21.43
N THR A 222 -8.75 -17.59 21.23
CA THR A 222 -9.45 -16.85 22.29
C THR A 222 -10.64 -17.60 22.87
N VAL A 223 -11.20 -18.58 22.15
CA VAL A 223 -12.42 -19.29 22.53
C VAL A 223 -12.26 -20.77 22.23
N ALA A 224 -12.00 -21.56 23.27
CA ALA A 224 -11.86 -23.00 23.12
C ALA A 224 -13.12 -23.65 22.55
N ARG A 225 -12.93 -24.59 21.63
CA ARG A 225 -13.95 -25.45 21.00
C ARG A 225 -14.93 -24.69 20.11
N ASP A 226 -14.48 -23.62 19.46
CA ASP A 226 -15.29 -22.85 18.50
C ASP A 226 -15.10 -23.29 17.04
N GLY A 227 -14.24 -24.28 16.80
CA GLY A 227 -13.90 -24.80 15.48
C GLY A 227 -12.77 -24.04 14.79
N LEU A 228 -12.10 -23.10 15.48
CA LEU A 228 -10.94 -22.37 14.99
C LEU A 228 -9.64 -22.94 15.58
N PHE A 229 -8.91 -23.69 14.77
CA PHE A 229 -7.64 -24.28 15.19
C PHE A 229 -6.53 -23.27 15.08
N THR A 230 -5.71 -23.13 16.12
CA THR A 230 -4.56 -22.23 16.11
C THR A 230 -3.24 -22.93 16.34
N ALA A 231 -2.19 -22.38 15.76
CA ALA A 231 -0.81 -22.82 15.95
C ALA A 231 0.12 -21.61 16.04
N ARG A 232 1.26 -21.80 16.72
CA ARG A 232 2.31 -20.78 16.86
C ARG A 232 3.64 -21.27 16.30
N LEU A 233 4.29 -20.44 15.51
CA LEU A 233 5.67 -20.64 15.05
C LEU A 233 6.56 -19.51 15.56
N GLN A 234 7.65 -19.87 16.23
CA GLN A 234 8.77 -19.01 16.62
C GLN A 234 10.06 -19.59 16.03
N PRO A 235 10.46 -19.18 14.81
CA PRO A 235 11.53 -19.84 14.05
C PRO A 235 12.85 -19.98 14.82
N SER A 236 13.27 -18.94 15.54
CA SER A 236 14.51 -18.93 16.34
C SER A 236 14.56 -19.98 17.46
N LYS A 237 13.41 -20.45 17.95
CA LYS A 237 13.32 -21.48 19.00
C LYS A 237 12.98 -22.87 18.47
N GLN A 238 12.69 -22.97 17.18
CA GLN A 238 12.16 -24.17 16.53
C GLN A 238 13.03 -24.57 15.34
N GLY A 239 14.36 -24.57 15.51
CA GLY A 239 15.30 -25.15 14.54
C GLY A 239 15.68 -24.25 13.35
N PHE A 240 15.15 -23.03 13.26
CA PHE A 240 15.43 -22.10 12.15
C PHE A 240 16.31 -20.91 12.57
N ALA A 241 16.98 -20.95 13.72
CA ALA A 241 17.75 -19.82 14.26
C ALA A 241 18.86 -19.30 13.32
N MET A 242 19.39 -20.14 12.44
CA MET A 242 20.43 -19.77 11.46
C MET A 242 19.87 -19.53 10.05
N PHE A 243 18.56 -19.72 9.85
CA PHE A 243 17.90 -19.60 8.56
C PHE A 243 17.39 -18.17 8.33
N SER A 244 17.56 -17.65 7.12
CA SER A 244 16.88 -16.43 6.66
C SER A 244 16.35 -16.69 5.26
N GLY A 245 15.06 -16.42 5.04
CA GLY A 245 14.35 -16.75 3.81
C GLY A 245 12.89 -17.13 4.07
N THR A 246 12.27 -17.80 3.11
CA THR A 246 10.86 -18.20 3.19
C THR A 246 10.70 -19.53 3.92
N LEU A 247 9.94 -19.52 5.01
CA LEU A 247 9.45 -20.71 5.71
C LEU A 247 8.04 -21.03 5.26
N ARG A 248 7.78 -22.31 4.97
CA ARG A 248 6.46 -22.84 4.66
C ARG A 248 5.92 -23.62 5.85
N VAL A 249 4.68 -23.32 6.23
CA VAL A 249 3.89 -24.09 7.19
C VAL A 249 2.79 -24.81 6.45
N SER A 250 2.96 -26.11 6.21
CA SER A 250 1.93 -26.95 5.57
C SER A 250 1.09 -27.66 6.61
N PHE A 251 -0.20 -27.82 6.35
CA PHE A 251 -1.11 -28.55 7.22
C PHE A 251 -2.17 -29.32 6.42
N GLN A 252 -2.75 -30.35 7.03
CA GLN A 252 -3.82 -31.17 6.49
C GLN A 252 -5.07 -31.02 7.36
N VAL A 253 -6.23 -30.95 6.71
CA VAL A 253 -7.53 -30.68 7.34
C VAL A 253 -8.56 -31.68 6.85
N ARG A 254 -9.39 -32.16 7.78
CA ARG A 254 -10.57 -32.98 7.51
C ARG A 254 -11.82 -32.26 7.96
N SER A 255 -12.89 -32.35 7.17
CA SER A 255 -14.21 -31.83 7.52
C SER A 255 -15.28 -32.76 6.96
N GLY A 256 -15.99 -33.46 7.84
CA GLY A 256 -16.93 -34.51 7.43
C GLY A 256 -16.22 -35.63 6.66
N GLY A 257 -16.65 -35.90 5.42
CA GLY A 257 -16.02 -36.87 4.51
C GLY A 257 -14.92 -36.29 3.61
N ALA A 258 -14.67 -34.99 3.69
CA ALA A 258 -13.69 -34.30 2.86
C ALA A 258 -12.34 -34.17 3.56
N GLU A 259 -11.26 -34.30 2.81
CA GLU A 259 -9.88 -34.09 3.28
C GLU A 259 -9.11 -33.25 2.26
N GLY A 260 -8.24 -32.38 2.76
CA GLY A 260 -7.44 -31.49 1.93
C GLY A 260 -6.31 -30.84 2.72
N GLY A 261 -5.45 -30.09 2.03
CA GLY A 261 -4.28 -29.46 2.64
C GLY A 261 -4.02 -28.08 2.09
N ALA A 262 -3.36 -27.26 2.90
CA ALA A 262 -2.96 -25.91 2.52
C ALA A 262 -1.66 -25.52 3.23
N PHE A 263 -1.20 -24.29 3.00
CA PHE A 263 0.01 -23.80 3.62
C PHE A 263 0.00 -22.30 3.86
N PHE A 264 0.81 -21.86 4.82
CA PHE A 264 1.21 -20.47 5.01
C PHE A 264 2.67 -20.32 4.60
N ASP A 265 3.01 -19.15 4.06
CA ASP A 265 4.41 -18.76 3.86
C ASP A 265 4.73 -17.56 4.77
N VAL A 266 5.94 -17.57 5.32
CA VAL A 266 6.45 -16.55 6.23
C VAL A 266 7.88 -16.20 5.82
N LEU A 267 8.16 -14.91 5.64
CA LEU A 267 9.52 -14.41 5.37
C LEU A 267 10.22 -14.14 6.69
N TYR A 268 11.29 -14.88 6.95
CA TYR A 268 12.03 -14.84 8.21
C TYR A 268 13.44 -14.25 8.01
N THR A 269 13.80 -13.30 8.87
CA THR A 269 15.17 -12.78 9.01
C THR A 269 15.70 -13.17 10.39
N SER A 270 16.66 -14.10 10.45
CA SER A 270 17.18 -14.59 11.75
C SER A 270 17.99 -13.56 12.52
N MET A 271 18.77 -12.75 11.81
CA MET A 271 19.63 -11.72 12.38
C MET A 271 19.18 -10.35 11.85
N PRO A 272 18.27 -9.66 12.56
CA PRO A 272 17.81 -8.34 12.14
C PRO A 272 18.99 -7.38 11.92
N PRO A 273 18.98 -6.57 10.84
CA PRO A 273 20.08 -5.68 10.48
C PRO A 273 20.20 -4.48 11.44
N ALA A 274 19.12 -4.17 12.15
CA ALA A 274 19.07 -3.19 13.23
C ALA A 274 17.99 -3.56 14.26
N VAL A 275 18.07 -2.97 15.44
CA VAL A 275 17.10 -3.16 16.54
C VAL A 275 16.57 -1.81 17.00
N LEU A 276 15.25 -1.65 17.01
CA LEU A 276 14.60 -0.47 17.58
C LEU A 276 14.70 -0.53 19.11
N THR A 277 15.08 0.60 19.73
CA THR A 277 15.31 0.66 21.18
C THR A 277 14.02 0.88 21.99
N GLY A 278 12.94 1.29 21.32
CA GLY A 278 11.68 1.73 21.96
C GLY A 278 11.77 3.06 22.71
N LYS A 279 12.97 3.67 22.78
CA LYS A 279 13.15 4.98 23.41
C LYS A 279 12.84 6.06 22.39
N VAL A 280 11.82 6.87 22.67
CA VAL A 280 11.43 8.01 21.85
C VAL A 280 11.64 9.29 22.64
N ARG A 281 12.30 10.27 22.03
CA ARG A 281 12.27 11.66 22.49
C ARG A 281 11.54 12.51 21.45
N GLU A 282 10.98 13.63 21.88
CA GLU A 282 10.22 14.51 21.01
C GLU A 282 10.64 15.97 21.15
N ALA A 283 10.46 16.73 20.08
CA ALA A 283 10.68 18.17 20.05
C ALA A 283 9.83 18.81 18.95
N VAL A 284 9.39 20.06 19.16
CA VAL A 284 8.88 20.90 18.08
C VAL A 284 10.04 21.63 17.43
N GLU A 285 10.21 21.44 16.13
CA GLU A 285 11.30 22.01 15.35
C GLU A 285 10.76 22.53 14.02
N GLN A 286 11.02 23.80 13.74
CA GLN A 286 10.58 24.46 12.50
C GLN A 286 9.07 24.30 12.27
N GLY A 287 8.28 24.48 13.34
CA GLY A 287 6.82 24.38 13.28
C GLY A 287 6.28 22.98 13.03
N SER A 288 7.07 21.92 13.20
CA SER A 288 6.62 20.52 13.07
C SER A 288 7.02 19.71 14.30
N LEU A 289 6.24 18.70 14.67
CA LEU A 289 6.57 17.79 15.76
C LEU A 289 7.52 16.69 15.24
N ARG A 290 8.66 16.52 15.88
CA ARG A 290 9.65 15.47 15.56
C ARG A 290 9.65 14.42 16.66
N LEU A 291 9.56 13.15 16.26
CA LEU A 291 9.71 11.99 17.14
C LEU A 291 11.00 11.28 16.76
N TYR A 292 11.96 11.26 17.68
CA TYR A 292 13.26 10.65 17.51
C TYR A 292 13.27 9.29 18.21
N LEU A 293 13.13 8.23 17.42
CA LEU A 293 13.16 6.85 17.88
C LEU A 293 14.59 6.31 17.82
N GLY A 294 15.13 5.88 18.96
CA GLY A 294 16.46 5.29 19.00
C GLY A 294 16.52 3.95 18.25
N ILE A 295 17.56 3.76 17.44
CA ILE A 295 17.84 2.55 16.68
C ILE A 295 19.31 2.13 16.88
N GLN A 296 19.55 0.83 17.03
CA GLN A 296 20.89 0.24 17.05
C GLN A 296 21.12 -0.52 15.74
N VAL A 297 21.93 0.07 14.87
CA VAL A 297 22.24 -0.47 13.54
C VAL A 297 23.44 -1.42 13.64
N ARG A 298 23.30 -2.61 13.05
CA ARG A 298 24.35 -3.64 12.93
C ARG A 298 24.90 -3.71 11.51
N LYS A 299 24.04 -3.54 10.50
CA LYS A 299 24.44 -3.49 9.09
C LYS A 299 24.19 -2.07 8.54
N PRO A 300 25.22 -1.37 8.04
CA PRO A 300 25.00 -0.08 7.40
C PRO A 300 24.20 -0.23 6.11
N GLY A 301 23.43 0.79 5.74
CA GLY A 301 22.68 0.84 4.49
C GLY A 301 21.41 1.69 4.58
N ARG A 302 20.53 1.58 3.58
CA ARG A 302 19.29 2.35 3.48
C ARG A 302 18.17 1.71 4.27
N TYR A 303 17.71 2.39 5.30
CA TYR A 303 16.63 1.93 6.16
C TYR A 303 15.33 2.62 5.80
N VAL A 304 14.28 1.81 5.63
CA VAL A 304 12.92 2.28 5.48
C VAL A 304 12.15 1.89 6.73
N LEU A 305 11.60 2.88 7.44
CA LEU A 305 10.75 2.67 8.60
C LEU A 305 9.45 3.44 8.45
N THR A 306 8.38 2.91 9.01
CA THR A 306 7.08 3.57 9.07
C THR A 306 6.51 3.51 10.48
N GLY A 307 5.55 4.38 10.74
CA GLY A 307 4.79 4.39 11.98
C GLY A 307 3.44 5.06 11.77
N ARG A 308 2.51 4.71 12.64
CA ARG A 308 1.19 5.33 12.69
C ARG A 308 1.05 6.22 13.88
N VAL A 309 0.28 7.29 13.72
CA VAL A 309 0.00 8.24 14.79
C VAL A 309 -1.50 8.36 14.97
N ASP A 310 -1.94 8.01 16.18
CA ASP A 310 -3.30 8.18 16.64
C ASP A 310 -3.41 9.45 17.49
N ASP A 311 -4.61 9.98 17.60
CA ASP A 311 -4.97 11.00 18.58
C ASP A 311 -5.24 10.41 19.98
N GLU A 312 -5.67 11.24 20.93
CA GLU A 312 -6.01 10.80 22.28
C GLU A 312 -7.18 9.79 22.30
N ALA A 313 -8.14 9.91 21.39
CA ALA A 313 -9.25 8.97 21.28
C ALA A 313 -8.84 7.62 20.67
N GLY A 314 -7.59 7.49 20.19
CA GLY A 314 -7.12 6.30 19.48
C GLY A 314 -7.55 6.29 18.00
N VAL A 315 -7.97 7.44 17.47
CA VAL A 315 -8.31 7.59 16.06
C VAL A 315 -7.02 7.83 15.27
N PRO A 316 -6.67 6.95 14.32
CA PRO A 316 -5.51 7.17 13.47
C PRO A 316 -5.74 8.40 12.59
N PHE A 317 -4.75 9.28 12.49
CA PHE A 317 -4.82 10.45 11.60
C PHE A 317 -3.54 10.65 10.78
N GLY A 318 -2.38 10.20 11.28
CA GLY A 318 -1.09 10.43 10.65
C GLY A 318 -0.35 9.14 10.29
N HIS A 319 0.31 9.15 9.14
CA HIS A 319 1.31 8.17 8.74
C HIS A 319 2.66 8.87 8.62
N VAL A 320 3.68 8.31 9.28
CA VAL A 320 5.05 8.84 9.25
C VAL A 320 6.00 7.81 8.68
N SER A 321 6.96 8.27 7.87
CA SER A 321 7.98 7.39 7.30
C SER A 321 9.38 7.98 7.43
N PHE A 322 10.37 7.12 7.25
CA PHE A 322 11.78 7.44 7.25
C PHE A 322 12.45 6.59 6.17
N ASN A 323 13.27 7.22 5.32
CA ASN A 323 14.01 6.54 4.25
C ASN A 323 15.38 7.20 4.09
N GLU A 324 16.34 6.80 4.92
CA GLU A 324 17.70 7.34 4.86
C GLU A 324 18.76 6.24 5.07
N GLU A 325 20.00 6.57 4.72
CA GLU A 325 21.15 5.71 4.97
C GLU A 325 21.66 5.88 6.40
N LEU A 326 21.81 4.76 7.10
CA LEU A 326 22.37 4.71 8.43
C LEU A 326 23.69 3.95 8.42
N LYS A 327 24.63 4.43 9.24
CA LYS A 327 25.89 3.73 9.50
C LYS A 327 25.68 2.70 10.61
N GLU A 328 26.65 1.82 10.78
CA GLU A 328 26.69 0.94 11.95
C GLU A 328 26.85 1.78 13.23
N GLY A 329 26.06 1.45 14.26
CA GLY A 329 26.08 2.16 15.53
C GLY A 329 24.71 2.62 16.03
N ALA A 330 24.73 3.43 17.08
CA ALA A 330 23.52 4.00 17.66
C ALA A 330 23.11 5.27 16.90
N HIS A 331 21.85 5.33 16.49
CA HIS A 331 21.26 6.44 15.75
C HIS A 331 19.86 6.77 16.28
N GLU A 332 19.29 7.85 15.76
CA GLU A 332 17.89 8.20 15.96
C GLU A 332 17.19 8.30 14.60
N VAL A 333 16.07 7.62 14.47
CA VAL A 333 15.13 7.75 13.35
C VAL A 333 14.22 8.93 13.64
N LYS A 334 14.20 9.90 12.73
CA LYS A 334 13.41 11.12 12.87
C LYS A 334 12.09 10.99 12.11
N PHE A 335 11.04 10.59 12.81
CA PHE A 335 9.68 10.71 12.28
C PHE A 335 9.20 12.15 12.42
N THR A 336 8.56 12.66 11.37
CA THR A 336 8.09 14.04 11.29
C THR A 336 6.59 14.05 11.19
N LEU A 337 5.91 14.68 12.14
CA LEU A 337 4.52 15.09 12.01
C LEU A 337 4.52 16.55 11.59
N PHE A 338 4.23 16.78 10.31
CA PHE A 338 4.31 18.10 9.71
C PHE A 338 3.29 19.06 10.34
N GLY A 339 3.72 20.29 10.63
CA GLY A 339 2.89 21.29 11.30
C GLY A 339 1.54 21.52 10.63
N LYS A 340 1.55 21.67 9.31
CA LYS A 340 0.32 21.85 8.55
C LYS A 340 -0.62 20.65 8.65
N LEU A 341 -0.09 19.42 8.71
CA LEU A 341 -0.91 18.22 8.89
C LEU A 341 -1.62 18.26 10.26
N LEU A 342 -0.88 18.64 11.32
CA LEU A 342 -1.45 18.79 12.67
C LEU A 342 -2.53 19.88 12.73
N LEU A 343 -2.36 20.97 11.98
CA LEU A 343 -3.35 22.05 11.92
C LEU A 343 -4.58 21.69 11.06
N ASP A 344 -4.37 21.02 9.93
CA ASP A 344 -5.44 20.66 8.99
C ASP A 344 -6.31 19.51 9.55
N GLU A 345 -5.72 18.50 10.21
CA GLU A 345 -6.45 17.37 10.81
C GLU A 345 -6.90 17.65 12.26
N ALA A 346 -6.30 18.63 12.94
CA ALA A 346 -6.66 19.09 14.28
C ALA A 346 -6.87 17.96 15.32
N PRO A 347 -5.88 17.08 15.53
CA PRO A 347 -6.02 15.93 16.43
C PRO A 347 -6.06 16.34 17.90
N SER A 348 -6.67 15.48 18.71
CA SER A 348 -6.62 15.59 20.18
C SER A 348 -5.28 15.10 20.73
N PHE A 349 -4.63 15.90 21.58
CA PHE A 349 -3.41 15.51 22.28
C PHE A 349 -3.74 14.83 23.62
N PRO A 350 -2.88 13.93 24.14
CA PRO A 350 -1.58 13.52 23.60
C PRO A 350 -1.69 12.58 22.39
N LEU A 351 -0.83 12.81 21.39
CA LEU A 351 -0.74 11.94 20.21
C LEU A 351 0.01 10.66 20.57
N ARG A 352 -0.24 9.56 19.85
CA ARG A 352 0.36 8.27 20.15
C ARG A 352 0.99 7.64 18.91
N LEU A 353 2.31 7.45 18.95
CA LEU A 353 3.02 6.66 17.96
C LEU A 353 2.80 5.17 18.24
N ARG A 354 2.37 4.41 17.23
CA ARG A 354 2.22 2.96 17.35
C ARG A 354 2.71 2.21 16.13
N ASP A 355 2.95 0.92 16.36
CA ASP A 355 3.23 -0.08 15.33
C ASP A 355 4.36 0.33 14.38
N VAL A 356 5.54 0.62 14.95
CA VAL A 356 6.70 0.99 14.16
C VAL A 356 7.33 -0.26 13.57
N ASP A 357 7.42 -0.33 12.24
CA ASP A 357 8.12 -1.39 11.54
C ASP A 357 9.15 -0.83 10.56
N GLY A 358 9.96 -1.72 9.98
CA GLY A 358 10.98 -1.31 9.03
C GLY A 358 11.90 -2.43 8.58
N PHE A 359 12.73 -2.08 7.61
CA PHE A 359 13.67 -2.99 6.98
C PHE A 359 14.89 -2.24 6.42
N LEU A 360 15.97 -2.99 6.25
CA LEU A 360 17.11 -2.59 5.42
C LEU A 360 16.78 -2.95 3.97
N LEU A 361 16.79 -1.95 3.08
CA LEU A 361 16.65 -2.16 1.64
C LEU A 361 17.99 -2.66 1.07
N LYS A 362 17.93 -3.73 0.28
CA LYS A 362 19.09 -4.25 -0.45
C LYS A 362 19.06 -3.74 -1.88
N GLU A 363 20.25 -3.45 -2.41
CA GLU A 363 20.40 -3.13 -3.84
C GLU A 363 20.22 -4.38 -4.72
N GLU A 364 20.57 -5.56 -4.20
CA GLU A 364 20.50 -6.84 -4.92
C GLU A 364 20.08 -8.00 -4.01
N GLY A 365 19.43 -9.01 -4.60
CA GLY A 365 19.04 -10.27 -3.95
C GLY A 365 17.54 -10.39 -3.68
N ASP A 366 17.09 -11.63 -3.43
CA ASP A 366 15.72 -11.96 -3.05
C ASP A 366 15.72 -12.63 -1.65
N PRO A 367 14.95 -12.11 -0.67
CA PRO A 367 14.17 -10.88 -0.72
C PRO A 367 15.05 -9.63 -0.83
N ASP A 368 14.49 -8.60 -1.48
CA ASP A 368 15.04 -7.24 -1.67
C ASP A 368 15.21 -6.45 -0.34
N ARG A 369 14.89 -7.08 0.79
CA ARG A 369 14.89 -6.47 2.11
C ARG A 369 15.32 -7.43 3.21
N GLU A 370 15.91 -6.87 4.26
CA GLU A 370 16.17 -7.54 5.54
C GLU A 370 15.32 -6.90 6.64
N LEU A 371 14.47 -7.71 7.28
CA LEU A 371 13.43 -7.21 8.16
C LEU A 371 13.99 -6.89 9.55
N MET A 372 13.44 -5.85 10.17
CA MET A 372 13.68 -5.52 11.57
C MET A 372 12.55 -6.04 12.45
N THR A 373 12.84 -6.26 13.74
CA THR A 373 11.80 -6.54 14.73
C THR A 373 10.94 -5.28 14.92
N ALA A 374 9.64 -5.40 14.64
CA ALA A 374 8.68 -4.31 14.79
C ALA A 374 8.35 -4.01 16.26
N LEU A 375 8.10 -2.74 16.58
CA LEU A 375 7.52 -2.30 17.85
C LEU A 375 6.00 -2.24 17.70
N ARG A 376 5.30 -3.30 18.10
CA ARG A 376 3.83 -3.42 18.01
C ARG A 376 3.13 -2.65 19.13
N GLY A 377 1.94 -2.14 18.85
CA GLY A 377 1.13 -1.37 19.79
C GLY A 377 1.70 0.04 20.03
N TYR A 378 1.21 0.71 21.08
CA TYR A 378 1.64 2.06 21.44
C TYR A 378 3.08 2.08 21.94
N VAL A 379 3.93 2.84 21.25
CA VAL A 379 5.36 2.98 21.52
C VAL A 379 5.65 4.23 22.34
N HIS A 380 4.96 5.34 22.03
CA HIS A 380 5.19 6.64 22.67
C HIS A 380 3.90 7.47 22.69
N ALA A 381 3.69 8.21 23.78
CA ALA A 381 2.64 9.20 23.89
C ALA A 381 3.28 10.58 24.05
N THR A 382 2.83 11.56 23.26
CA THR A 382 3.44 12.88 23.24
C THR A 382 3.05 13.71 24.44
N ARG A 383 3.74 14.83 24.65
CA ARG A 383 3.19 15.94 25.44
C ARG A 383 2.06 16.61 24.65
N GLU A 384 1.31 17.43 25.36
CA GLU A 384 0.39 18.38 24.74
C GLU A 384 1.16 19.57 24.17
N TYR A 385 0.78 20.00 22.96
CA TYR A 385 1.34 21.17 22.30
C TYR A 385 0.19 22.08 21.83
N PRO A 386 0.26 23.40 22.07
CA PRO A 386 -0.71 24.32 21.51
C PRO A 386 -0.57 24.40 19.99
N SER A 387 -1.67 24.65 19.28
CA SER A 387 -1.67 24.78 17.81
C SER A 387 -0.75 25.90 17.30
N THR A 388 -0.47 26.90 18.14
CA THR A 388 0.47 28.00 17.83
C THR A 388 1.92 27.57 17.66
N ASP A 389 2.28 26.36 18.11
CA ASP A 389 3.63 25.82 17.95
C ASP A 389 3.87 25.26 16.54
N PHE A 390 2.80 25.09 15.74
CA PHE A 390 2.86 24.47 14.43
C PHE A 390 2.75 25.49 13.30
N SER A 391 3.53 25.27 12.23
CA SER A 391 3.48 26.13 11.04
C SER A 391 2.29 25.76 10.14
N PRO A 392 1.54 26.75 9.62
CA PRO A 392 0.51 26.53 8.61
C PRO A 392 1.05 26.39 7.19
N ASP A 393 2.36 26.58 6.99
CA ASP A 393 2.99 26.60 5.68
C ASP A 393 2.90 25.24 4.99
N GLU A 394 2.63 25.25 3.68
CA GLU A 394 2.73 24.04 2.87
C GLU A 394 4.19 23.63 2.69
N TRP A 395 4.40 22.32 2.53
CA TRP A 395 5.73 21.79 2.24
C TRP A 395 6.33 22.45 1.00
N GLN A 396 7.63 22.75 1.06
CA GLN A 396 8.38 23.33 -0.04
C GLN A 396 9.58 22.45 -0.38
N SER A 397 9.77 22.22 -1.68
CA SER A 397 10.96 21.58 -2.25
C SER A 397 11.21 22.16 -3.64
N GLU A 398 12.46 22.10 -4.12
CA GLU A 398 12.80 22.53 -5.47
C GLU A 398 11.93 21.81 -6.52
N GLU A 399 11.73 20.52 -6.33
CA GLU A 399 10.87 19.69 -7.17
C GLU A 399 9.43 20.18 -7.19
N ARG A 400 8.85 20.46 -6.01
CA ARG A 400 7.48 20.97 -5.90
C ARG A 400 7.32 22.31 -6.59
N THR A 401 8.24 23.24 -6.36
CA THR A 401 8.20 24.57 -7.00
C THR A 401 8.27 24.42 -8.52
N ARG A 402 9.21 23.61 -9.03
CA ARG A 402 9.38 23.37 -10.47
C ARG A 402 8.10 22.83 -11.12
N HIS A 403 7.46 21.83 -10.52
CA HIS A 403 6.23 21.25 -11.07
C HIS A 403 5.02 22.18 -10.95
N LEU A 404 4.90 22.95 -9.87
CA LEU A 404 3.86 23.97 -9.76
C LEU A 404 4.00 25.05 -10.82
N ASP A 405 5.23 25.50 -11.10
CA ASP A 405 5.50 26.48 -12.15
C ASP A 405 5.20 25.91 -13.55
N GLU A 406 5.56 24.65 -13.80
CA GLU A 406 5.27 23.94 -15.05
C GLU A 406 3.76 23.80 -15.28
N PHE A 407 3.02 23.24 -14.32
CA PHE A 407 1.58 23.07 -14.47
C PHE A 407 0.81 24.39 -14.50
N THR A 408 1.33 25.42 -13.83
CA THR A 408 0.76 26.77 -13.96
C THR A 408 0.98 27.33 -15.37
N ARG A 409 2.12 27.06 -15.99
CA ARG A 409 2.37 27.44 -17.40
C ARG A 409 1.40 26.74 -18.34
N ASP A 410 1.15 25.45 -18.14
CA ASP A 410 0.20 24.68 -18.98
C ASP A 410 -1.22 25.25 -18.89
N VAL A 411 -1.66 25.63 -17.70
CA VAL A 411 -2.96 26.30 -17.48
C VAL A 411 -3.01 27.64 -18.22
N ASN A 412 -1.96 28.46 -18.09
CA ASN A 412 -1.91 29.77 -18.74
C ASN A 412 -1.90 29.62 -20.27
N GLU A 413 -1.11 28.71 -20.83
CA GLU A 413 -1.06 28.47 -22.27
C GLU A 413 -2.41 28.00 -22.82
N ALA A 414 -3.07 27.06 -22.14
CA ALA A 414 -4.39 26.59 -22.58
C ALA A 414 -5.46 27.70 -22.49
N GLN A 415 -5.39 28.56 -21.48
CA GLN A 415 -6.27 29.71 -21.32
C GLN A 415 -6.04 30.75 -22.43
N ASP A 416 -4.78 31.10 -22.71
CA ASP A 416 -4.42 32.07 -23.75
C ASP A 416 -4.90 31.62 -25.13
N GLN A 417 -4.81 30.32 -25.44
CA GLN A 417 -5.32 29.76 -26.71
C GLN A 417 -6.84 29.84 -26.80
N LEU A 418 -7.54 29.57 -25.71
CA LEU A 418 -9.00 29.67 -25.65
C LEU A 418 -9.45 31.12 -25.85
N ASP A 419 -8.76 32.07 -25.22
CA ASP A 419 -9.04 33.51 -25.33
C ASP A 419 -8.71 34.04 -26.73
N ALA A 420 -7.64 33.54 -27.37
CA ALA A 420 -7.30 33.88 -28.75
C ALA A 420 -8.36 33.39 -29.76
N ILE A 421 -8.97 32.23 -29.53
CA ILE A 421 -10.08 31.71 -30.35
C ILE A 421 -11.34 32.55 -30.13
N ALA A 422 -11.62 32.95 -28.89
CA ALA A 422 -12.76 33.81 -28.55
C ALA A 422 -12.61 35.23 -29.14
N GLY A 423 -11.40 35.81 -29.08
CA GLY A 423 -11.10 37.15 -29.60
C GLY A 423 -11.19 37.26 -31.12
N LYS A 424 -10.91 36.18 -31.87
CA LYS A 424 -11.09 36.11 -33.33
C LYS A 424 -12.56 36.10 -33.77
N GLY A 425 -13.51 35.97 -32.84
CA GLY A 425 -14.95 35.90 -33.11
C GLY A 425 -15.74 37.18 -32.90
N THR A 426 -15.09 38.32 -32.62
CA THR A 426 -15.79 39.61 -32.44
C THR A 426 -15.79 40.39 -33.77
N PRO A 427 -16.95 40.64 -34.42
CA PRO A 427 -17.04 41.51 -35.59
C PRO A 427 -16.81 43.00 -35.26
#